data_AF-A0A232EXB8-F1
#
_entry.id   AF-A0A232EXB8-F1
#
_cell.length_a   1.000
_cell.length_b   1.000
_cell.length_c   1.000
_cell.angle_alpha   90.00
_cell.angle_beta   90.00
_cell.angle_gamma   90.00
#
_symmetry.space_group_name_H-M   'P 1'
#
loop_
_entity.id
_entity.type
_entity.pdbx_description
1 polymer ?
#
loop_
_entity_poly.entity_id
_entity_poly.type
_entity_poly.pdbx_seq_one_letter_code
_entity_poly.pdbx_strand_id
1 'polypeptide(L)'
;MALKSFFTTDEEFGQLEDRDATTNIIGYIDSIIAPYEAGKEKEILFKFTVSNDIKRIEVLIWDLALINKHMSGLLSNRVIEINDAYCRAVPNPKKREVLNLVPFEIIIKEYTNISFLGYYNLKSLVSNEVQKVTFDDIHKVEGLIGYVRSIFSLTHNRKGNMTYGLGAITDKTRKITVQVKQFLESKLELGDHVNIRGLVDGQDKTRKITVQYLLIDDHFFLDELITIMCESMNDIKLNTEEESLPLEEIRRGNRPARC
;
A
#
# COMPACT_ATOMS: atom_id res chain seq x y z
N MET A 1 -13.44 18.23 -12.17
CA MET A 1 -12.11 18.78 -12.54
C MET A 1 -11.10 17.66 -12.38
N ALA A 2 -10.15 17.47 -13.30
CA ALA A 2 -9.17 16.39 -13.17
C ALA A 2 -8.08 16.81 -12.17
N LEU A 3 -8.06 16.23 -10.96
CA LEU A 3 -7.10 16.60 -9.89
C LEU A 3 -5.63 16.49 -10.34
N LYS A 4 -5.35 15.62 -11.32
CA LYS A 4 -4.01 15.42 -11.89
C LYS A 4 -3.39 16.70 -12.47
N SER A 5 -4.19 17.65 -12.97
CA SER A 5 -3.64 18.90 -13.52
C SER A 5 -3.05 19.82 -12.46
N PHE A 6 -3.28 19.54 -11.17
CA PHE A 6 -2.74 20.31 -10.05
C PHE A 6 -1.52 19.64 -9.43
N PHE A 7 -1.11 18.45 -9.87
CA PHE A 7 0.03 17.77 -9.28
C PHE A 7 1.31 18.52 -9.59
N THR A 8 2.23 18.53 -8.61
CA THR A 8 3.59 19.00 -8.82
C THR A 8 4.22 18.25 -9.98
N THR A 9 4.71 19.00 -10.95
CA THR A 9 5.29 18.50 -12.20
C THR A 9 6.71 17.96 -11.96
N ASP A 10 7.21 17.17 -12.91
CA ASP A 10 8.58 16.67 -12.87
C ASP A 10 9.59 17.81 -12.96
N GLU A 11 9.26 18.88 -13.70
CA GLU A 11 10.05 20.10 -13.81
C GLU A 11 10.12 20.84 -12.47
N GLU A 12 8.99 20.99 -11.76
CA GLU A 12 8.95 21.61 -10.43
C GLU A 12 9.72 20.77 -9.39
N PHE A 13 9.62 19.44 -9.44
CA PHE A 13 10.45 18.57 -8.62
C PHE A 13 11.95 18.73 -8.90
N GLY A 14 12.32 19.05 -10.14
CA GLY A 14 13.69 19.37 -10.53
C GLY A 14 14.21 20.71 -10.00
N GLN A 15 13.32 21.58 -9.53
CA GLN A 15 13.63 22.93 -9.02
C GLN A 15 13.66 23.01 -7.49
N LEU A 16 13.46 21.88 -6.78
CA LEU A 16 13.57 21.84 -5.33
C LEU A 16 14.96 22.24 -4.85
N GLU A 17 15.02 22.99 -3.75
CA GLU A 17 16.26 23.47 -3.16
C GLU A 17 16.48 22.89 -1.75
N ASP A 18 17.75 22.66 -1.39
CA ASP A 18 18.10 22.21 -0.04
C ASP A 18 17.86 23.34 0.97
N ARG A 19 17.26 22.99 2.11
CA ARG A 19 16.96 23.90 3.23
C ARG A 19 15.92 24.99 2.93
N ASP A 20 15.14 24.83 1.88
CA ASP A 20 13.95 25.65 1.65
C ASP A 20 12.89 25.32 2.71
N ALA A 21 12.35 26.35 3.38
CA ALA A 21 11.32 26.21 4.41
C ALA A 21 9.90 26.53 3.90
N THR A 22 9.75 26.79 2.61
CA THR A 22 8.52 27.29 1.98
C THR A 22 8.07 26.40 0.80
N THR A 23 8.53 25.16 0.78
CA THR A 23 8.24 24.24 -0.32
C THR A 23 6.78 23.79 -0.29
N ASN A 24 6.12 23.94 -1.44
CA ASN A 24 4.74 23.51 -1.66
C ASN A 24 4.71 22.34 -2.66
N ILE A 25 3.97 21.28 -2.33
CA ILE A 25 3.77 20.16 -3.23
C ILE A 25 2.32 19.67 -3.24
N ILE A 26 1.86 19.18 -4.39
CA ILE A 26 0.55 18.57 -4.57
C ILE A 26 0.73 17.21 -5.25
N GLY A 27 0.11 16.18 -4.69
CA GLY A 27 0.12 14.85 -5.25
C GLY A 27 -0.73 13.88 -4.43
N TYR A 28 -0.78 12.62 -4.84
CA TYR A 28 -1.47 11.60 -4.06
C TYR A 28 -0.53 10.88 -3.11
N ILE A 29 -1.06 10.46 -1.96
CA ILE A 29 -0.34 9.59 -1.03
C ILE A 29 -0.21 8.20 -1.64
N ASP A 30 1.00 7.82 -2.00
CA ASP A 30 1.30 6.57 -2.68
C ASP A 30 1.56 5.42 -1.70
N SER A 31 2.38 5.67 -0.68
CA SER A 31 2.69 4.68 0.36
C SER A 31 2.84 5.33 1.73
N ILE A 32 2.46 4.59 2.78
CA ILE A 32 2.54 5.03 4.18
C ILE A 32 3.32 3.98 4.97
N ILE A 33 4.23 4.44 5.82
CA ILE A 33 4.97 3.63 6.79
C ILE A 33 4.44 3.95 8.18
N ALA A 34 4.02 2.92 8.92
CA ALA A 34 3.52 3.08 10.28
C ALA A 34 4.59 3.71 11.19
N PRO A 35 4.21 4.58 12.15
CA PRO A 35 5.15 5.21 13.06
C PRO A 35 6.05 4.21 13.80
N TYR A 36 7.35 4.51 13.82
CA TYR A 36 8.40 3.68 14.40
C TYR A 36 9.52 4.54 14.99
N GLU A 37 10.27 3.98 15.93
CA GLU A 37 11.45 4.65 16.50
C GLU A 37 12.58 4.70 15.46
N ALA A 38 13.14 5.87 15.23
CA ALA A 38 14.21 6.10 14.27
C ALA A 38 15.27 7.09 14.81
N GLY A 39 16.44 7.07 14.18
CA GLY A 39 17.55 7.94 14.56
C GLY A 39 18.29 7.48 15.83
N LYS A 40 19.29 8.26 16.24
CA LYS A 40 20.14 7.95 17.40
C LYS A 40 19.38 8.11 18.73
N GLU A 41 18.42 9.01 18.75
CA GLU A 41 17.64 9.39 19.94
C GLU A 41 16.32 8.58 20.05
N LYS A 42 16.07 7.64 19.13
CA LYS A 42 14.87 6.81 19.08
C LYS A 42 13.57 7.62 19.06
N GLU A 43 13.59 8.74 18.35
CA GLU A 43 12.41 9.57 18.15
C GLU A 43 11.39 8.84 17.27
N ILE A 44 10.10 9.11 17.47
CA ILE A 44 9.05 8.51 16.66
C ILE A 44 8.99 9.20 15.31
N LEU A 45 9.28 8.46 14.25
CA LEU A 45 9.17 8.91 12.87
C LEU A 45 7.89 8.35 12.25
N PHE A 46 7.08 9.22 11.66
CA PHE A 46 6.06 8.86 10.70
C PHE A 46 6.49 9.27 9.29
N LYS A 47 6.36 8.36 8.32
CA LYS A 47 6.83 8.55 6.96
C LYS A 47 5.78 8.11 5.95
N PHE A 48 5.61 8.90 4.91
CA PHE A 48 4.78 8.53 3.75
C PHE A 48 5.38 9.10 2.46
N THR A 49 4.84 8.71 1.32
CA THR A 49 5.32 9.11 0.00
C THR A 49 4.20 9.80 -0.76
N VAL A 50 4.50 10.94 -1.37
CA VAL A 50 3.61 11.65 -2.30
C VAL A 50 4.10 11.43 -3.72
N SER A 51 3.18 11.20 -4.65
CA SER A 51 3.48 10.87 -6.04
C SER A 51 2.67 11.73 -7.01
N ASN A 52 3.25 12.01 -8.18
CA ASN A 52 2.56 12.61 -9.34
C ASN A 52 2.28 11.60 -10.47
N ASP A 53 2.40 10.29 -10.19
CA ASP A 53 2.47 9.12 -11.10
C ASP A 53 3.86 8.74 -11.59
N ILE A 54 4.75 9.71 -11.78
CA ILE A 54 6.06 9.47 -12.38
C ILE A 54 7.13 9.54 -11.32
N LYS A 55 7.18 10.66 -10.58
CA LYS A 55 8.11 10.93 -9.50
C LYS A 55 7.42 10.81 -8.15
N ARG A 56 8.25 10.44 -7.18
CA ARG A 56 7.85 10.20 -5.80
C ARG A 56 8.72 11.03 -4.88
N ILE A 57 8.15 11.57 -3.81
CA ILE A 57 8.87 12.30 -2.78
C ILE A 57 8.48 11.78 -1.40
N GLU A 58 9.47 11.61 -0.53
CA GLU A 58 9.22 11.15 0.84
C GLU A 58 8.93 12.34 1.74
N VAL A 59 7.93 12.17 2.59
CA VAL A 59 7.47 13.14 3.56
C VAL A 59 7.64 12.56 4.96
N LEU A 60 8.27 13.32 5.85
CA LEU A 60 8.67 12.91 7.19
C LEU A 60 8.02 13.79 8.26
N ILE A 61 7.52 13.18 9.34
CA ILE A 61 7.05 13.84 10.55
C ILE A 61 7.75 13.21 11.76
N TRP A 62 8.51 14.00 12.50
CA TRP A 62 9.29 13.54 13.66
C TRP A 62 8.63 13.85 15.01
N ASP A 63 7.70 14.81 15.03
CA ASP A 63 7.05 15.25 16.26
C ASP A 63 5.77 14.46 16.52
N LEU A 64 5.62 13.89 17.73
CA LEU A 64 4.48 13.05 18.09
C LEU A 64 3.15 13.82 18.08
N ALA A 65 3.13 15.10 18.46
CA ALA A 65 1.93 15.91 18.42
C ALA A 65 1.50 16.20 16.98
N LEU A 66 2.45 16.48 16.09
CA LEU A 66 2.18 16.63 14.65
C LEU A 66 1.73 15.32 14.01
N ILE A 67 2.33 14.18 14.39
CA ILE A 67 1.88 12.86 13.94
C ILE A 67 0.42 12.67 14.33
N ASN A 68 0.08 12.83 15.62
CA ASN A 68 -1.29 12.65 16.10
C ASN A 68 -2.29 13.61 15.43
N LYS A 69 -1.85 14.83 15.10
CA LYS A 69 -2.67 15.84 14.40
C LYS A 69 -3.01 15.43 12.97
N HIS A 70 -2.05 14.91 12.20
CA HIS A 70 -2.21 14.71 10.75
C HIS A 70 -2.55 13.27 10.36
N MET A 71 -2.20 12.30 11.19
CA MET A 71 -2.19 10.88 10.84
C MET A 71 -3.55 10.34 10.37
N SER A 72 -4.64 10.69 11.06
CA SER A 72 -5.99 10.22 10.70
C SER A 72 -6.46 10.72 9.32
N GLY A 73 -5.88 11.82 8.84
CA GLY A 73 -6.16 12.41 7.52
C GLY A 73 -5.33 11.82 6.38
N LEU A 74 -4.23 11.14 6.69
CA LEU A 74 -3.25 10.64 5.72
C LEU A 74 -3.55 9.18 5.38
N LEU A 75 -4.27 8.98 4.27
CA LEU A 75 -4.62 7.67 3.72
C LEU A 75 -4.14 7.56 2.28
N SER A 76 -3.77 6.35 1.84
CA SER A 76 -3.37 6.12 0.45
C SER A 76 -4.41 6.66 -0.53
N ASN A 77 -3.93 7.15 -1.68
CA ASN A 77 -4.66 7.76 -2.80
C ASN A 77 -5.50 8.99 -2.46
N ARG A 78 -5.34 9.55 -1.26
CA ARG A 78 -5.76 10.92 -1.03
C ARG A 78 -4.81 11.86 -1.75
N VAL A 79 -5.36 12.75 -2.56
CA VAL A 79 -4.66 13.92 -3.07
C VAL A 79 -4.56 14.92 -1.94
N ILE A 80 -3.33 15.28 -1.62
CA ILE A 80 -3.02 16.28 -0.61
C ILE A 80 -2.22 17.42 -1.23
N GLU A 81 -2.44 18.59 -0.67
CA GLU A 81 -1.59 19.77 -0.87
C GLU A 81 -0.84 20.00 0.44
N ILE A 82 0.49 20.04 0.35
CA ILE A 82 1.38 20.36 1.46
C ILE A 82 1.93 21.74 1.17
N ASN A 83 1.65 22.70 2.07
CA ASN A 83 2.12 24.07 1.97
C ASN A 83 3.08 24.41 3.11
N ASP A 84 4.10 25.20 2.81
CA ASP A 84 5.11 25.69 3.75
C ASP A 84 5.81 24.54 4.47
N ALA A 85 6.34 23.59 3.72
CA ALA A 85 7.12 22.49 4.28
C ALA A 85 8.62 22.69 4.11
N TYR A 86 9.41 22.07 4.99
CA TYR A 86 10.86 22.16 4.93
C TYR A 86 11.43 21.08 4.01
N CYS A 87 12.06 21.49 2.91
CA CYS A 87 12.75 20.63 1.97
C CYS A 87 14.21 20.42 2.37
N ARG A 88 14.68 19.17 2.26
CA ARG A 88 16.06 18.78 2.57
C ARG A 88 16.60 17.83 1.53
N ALA A 89 17.80 18.10 1.03
CA ALA A 89 18.52 17.20 0.16
C ALA A 89 18.98 15.93 0.89
N VAL A 90 19.00 14.82 0.17
CA VAL A 90 19.33 13.52 0.74
C VAL A 90 20.81 13.16 0.51
N PRO A 91 21.49 12.46 1.44
CA PRO A 91 22.93 12.19 1.33
C PRO A 91 23.33 11.29 0.15
N ASN A 92 22.41 10.48 -0.39
CA ASN A 92 22.73 9.51 -1.45
C ASN A 92 21.62 9.49 -2.54
N PRO A 93 21.61 10.49 -3.44
CA PRO A 93 20.54 10.67 -4.42
C PRO A 93 20.46 9.54 -5.46
N LYS A 94 21.61 8.94 -5.84
CA LYS A 94 21.66 7.86 -6.86
C LYS A 94 20.85 6.62 -6.50
N LYS A 95 20.71 6.31 -5.21
CA LYS A 95 19.89 5.18 -4.75
C LYS A 95 18.39 5.43 -4.90
N ARG A 96 17.98 6.69 -4.96
CA ARG A 96 16.57 7.12 -5.03
C ARG A 96 16.05 7.12 -6.46
N GLU A 97 16.90 7.42 -7.44
CA GLU A 97 16.55 7.41 -8.86
C GLU A 97 15.95 6.07 -9.33
N VAL A 98 16.50 4.95 -8.86
CA VAL A 98 16.01 3.59 -9.19
C VAL A 98 14.56 3.36 -8.72
N LEU A 99 14.11 4.10 -7.71
CA LEU A 99 12.77 4.04 -7.14
C LEU A 99 11.87 5.19 -7.59
N ASN A 100 12.30 5.95 -8.61
CA ASN A 100 11.69 7.21 -9.05
C ASN A 100 11.52 8.24 -7.94
N LEU A 101 12.33 8.12 -6.87
CA LEU A 101 12.33 9.06 -5.76
C LEU A 101 13.19 10.28 -6.13
N VAL A 102 12.67 11.47 -5.89
CA VAL A 102 13.43 12.71 -6.03
C VAL A 102 14.56 12.77 -4.99
N PRO A 103 15.67 13.50 -5.25
CA PRO A 103 16.82 13.59 -4.35
C PRO A 103 16.58 14.48 -3.12
N PHE A 104 15.32 14.65 -2.72
CA PHE A 104 14.87 15.48 -1.62
C PHE A 104 13.87 14.73 -0.73
N GLU A 105 13.72 15.23 0.47
CA GLU A 105 12.70 14.85 1.45
C GLU A 105 11.99 16.10 1.94
N ILE A 106 10.69 15.98 2.18
CA ILE A 106 9.88 17.01 2.82
C ILE A 106 9.76 16.69 4.30
N ILE A 107 9.96 17.67 5.15
CA ILE A 107 9.82 17.57 6.60
C ILE A 107 8.67 18.47 7.02
N ILE A 108 7.65 17.86 7.61
CA ILE A 108 6.50 18.58 8.18
C ILE A 108 6.93 19.26 9.48
N LYS A 109 6.66 20.56 9.56
CA LYS A 109 6.90 21.41 10.73
C LYS A 109 5.58 21.95 11.27
N GLU A 110 5.62 22.61 12.42
CA GLU A 110 4.42 23.14 13.09
C GLU A 110 3.62 24.13 12.23
N TYR A 111 4.33 24.88 11.38
CA TYR A 111 3.74 25.85 10.45
C TYR A 111 3.23 25.23 9.14
N THR A 112 3.59 23.98 8.84
CA THR A 112 3.21 23.31 7.60
C THR A 112 1.71 23.01 7.58
N ASN A 113 1.05 23.35 6.49
CA ASN A 113 -0.37 23.04 6.29
C ASN A 113 -0.52 21.85 5.34
N ILE A 114 -1.39 20.90 5.68
CA ILE A 114 -1.74 19.76 4.82
C ILE A 114 -3.24 19.79 4.56
N SER A 115 -3.63 20.02 3.31
CA SER A 115 -5.02 20.08 2.87
C SER A 115 -5.39 18.85 2.05
N PHE A 116 -6.61 18.34 2.26
CA PHE A 116 -7.17 17.24 1.45
C PHE A 116 -7.92 17.80 0.25
N LEU A 117 -7.54 17.40 -0.96
CA LEU A 117 -8.12 17.89 -2.21
C LEU A 117 -9.05 16.89 -2.91
N GLY A 118 -9.00 15.61 -2.54
CA GLY A 118 -9.86 14.58 -3.11
C GLY A 118 -9.16 13.22 -3.25
N TYR A 119 -9.74 12.32 -4.04
CA TYR A 119 -9.20 10.97 -4.24
C TYR A 119 -8.61 10.83 -5.64
N TYR A 120 -7.48 10.13 -5.73
CA TYR A 120 -6.85 9.75 -6.97
C TYR A 120 -7.09 8.26 -7.24
N ASN A 121 -7.65 7.95 -8.40
CA ASN A 121 -7.83 6.56 -8.83
C ASN A 121 -6.50 6.03 -9.35
N LEU A 122 -5.79 5.24 -8.53
CA LEU A 122 -4.64 4.49 -9.02
C LEU A 122 -5.12 3.59 -10.17
N LYS A 123 -4.55 3.78 -11.36
CA LYS A 123 -4.78 2.87 -12.47
C LYS A 123 -4.03 1.59 -12.13
N SER A 124 -4.74 0.47 -11.93
CA SER A 124 -4.04 -0.81 -11.90
C SER A 124 -3.36 -0.99 -13.25
N LEU A 125 -2.09 -1.41 -13.23
CA LEU A 125 -1.38 -1.80 -14.43
C LEU A 125 -2.14 -2.99 -15.00
N VAL A 126 -3.00 -2.74 -15.98
CA VAL A 126 -3.68 -3.80 -16.73
C VAL A 126 -2.62 -4.43 -17.64
N SER A 127 -1.81 -5.31 -17.06
CA SER A 127 -1.11 -6.34 -17.83
C SER A 127 -2.16 -7.38 -18.26
N ASN A 128 -2.09 -7.76 -19.54
CA ASN A 128 -3.03 -8.69 -20.17
C ASN A 128 -2.75 -10.14 -19.74
N GLU A 129 -3.83 -10.92 -19.72
CA GLU A 129 -3.96 -12.34 -19.37
C GLU A 129 -3.58 -12.71 -17.92
N VAL A 130 -4.62 -12.87 -17.08
CA VAL A 130 -4.48 -13.59 -15.81
C VAL A 130 -4.12 -15.03 -16.15
N GLN A 131 -2.86 -15.42 -15.95
CA GLN A 131 -2.53 -16.84 -15.95
C GLN A 131 -3.20 -17.49 -14.74
N LYS A 132 -4.11 -18.43 -15.01
CA LYS A 132 -4.74 -19.22 -13.95
C LYS A 132 -3.66 -20.02 -13.26
N VAL A 133 -3.47 -19.79 -11.96
CA VAL A 133 -2.60 -20.63 -11.13
C VAL A 133 -3.35 -21.17 -9.94
N THR A 134 -2.89 -22.33 -9.49
CA THR A 134 -3.33 -22.98 -8.25
C THR A 134 -2.55 -22.40 -7.07
N PHE A 135 -2.98 -22.72 -5.86
CA PHE A 135 -2.30 -22.28 -4.64
C PHE A 135 -0.88 -22.89 -4.52
N ASP A 136 -0.56 -23.93 -5.30
CA ASP A 136 0.80 -24.49 -5.38
C ASP A 136 1.74 -23.67 -6.27
N ASP A 137 1.23 -23.10 -7.36
CA ASP A 137 2.03 -22.37 -8.36
C ASP A 137 1.96 -20.85 -8.22
N ILE A 138 1.32 -20.37 -7.16
CA ILE A 138 1.14 -18.94 -6.86
C ILE A 138 2.47 -18.15 -6.79
N HIS A 139 3.58 -18.84 -6.57
CA HIS A 139 4.92 -18.26 -6.53
C HIS A 139 5.46 -17.81 -7.90
N LYS A 140 4.74 -18.05 -9.01
CA LYS A 140 5.22 -17.82 -10.38
C LYS A 140 4.52 -16.69 -11.15
N VAL A 141 3.44 -16.06 -10.65
CA VAL A 141 2.59 -15.14 -11.46
C VAL A 141 1.88 -14.03 -10.66
N GLU A 142 1.24 -13.09 -11.39
CA GLU A 142 0.55 -11.88 -10.89
C GLU A 142 -0.97 -12.02 -10.64
N GLY A 143 -1.54 -13.24 -10.65
CA GLY A 143 -2.97 -13.41 -10.40
C GLY A 143 -3.36 -14.80 -9.90
N LEU A 144 -4.45 -14.88 -9.12
CA LEU A 144 -4.95 -16.09 -8.47
C LEU A 144 -6.46 -16.22 -8.67
N ILE A 145 -6.96 -17.45 -8.75
CA ILE A 145 -8.40 -17.76 -8.75
C ILE A 145 -8.77 -18.50 -7.47
N GLY A 146 -9.90 -18.15 -6.87
CA GLY A 146 -10.42 -18.87 -5.71
C GLY A 146 -11.83 -18.43 -5.32
N TYR A 147 -12.37 -19.06 -4.28
CA TYR A 147 -13.69 -18.73 -3.75
C TYR A 147 -13.57 -17.82 -2.52
N VAL A 148 -14.45 -16.82 -2.40
CA VAL A 148 -14.49 -15.92 -1.23
C VAL A 148 -14.82 -16.71 0.02
N ARG A 149 -13.85 -16.81 0.93
CA ARG A 149 -13.95 -17.54 2.20
C ARG A 149 -14.31 -16.63 3.38
N SER A 150 -13.77 -15.43 3.36
CA SER A 150 -14.04 -14.40 4.36
C SER A 150 -14.33 -13.11 3.59
N ILE A 151 -15.50 -12.54 3.85
CA ILE A 151 -15.92 -11.26 3.26
C ILE A 151 -14.85 -10.22 3.58
N PHE A 152 -14.52 -9.41 2.57
CA PHE A 152 -13.57 -8.33 2.71
C PHE A 152 -14.17 -7.24 3.60
N SER A 153 -13.49 -6.92 4.68
CA SER A 153 -13.90 -5.86 5.61
C SER A 153 -12.77 -4.88 5.85
N LEU A 154 -13.15 -3.64 6.15
CA LEU A 154 -12.20 -2.61 6.55
C LEU A 154 -11.57 -3.04 7.87
N THR A 155 -10.24 -3.09 7.90
CA THR A 155 -9.47 -3.37 9.09
C THR A 155 -8.38 -2.32 9.29
N HIS A 156 -7.80 -2.34 10.48
CA HIS A 156 -6.69 -1.49 10.85
C HIS A 156 -5.49 -2.35 11.25
N ASN A 157 -4.27 -1.86 11.02
CA ASN A 157 -3.10 -2.50 11.63
C ASN A 157 -3.18 -2.43 13.16
N ARG A 158 -2.35 -3.23 13.87
CA ARG A 158 -2.39 -3.32 15.36
C ARG A 158 -2.30 -1.97 16.08
N LYS A 159 -1.71 -0.95 15.44
CA LYS A 159 -1.55 0.39 16.00
C LYS A 159 -2.70 1.37 15.61
N GLY A 160 -3.69 0.94 14.81
CA GLY A 160 -4.78 1.79 14.32
C GLY A 160 -4.40 2.73 13.16
N ASN A 161 -3.19 2.58 12.64
CA ASN A 161 -2.43 3.60 11.91
C ASN A 161 -2.53 3.48 10.39
N MET A 162 -3.03 2.36 9.89
CA MET A 162 -3.28 2.13 8.47
C MET A 162 -4.60 1.39 8.33
N THR A 163 -5.45 1.86 7.41
CA THR A 163 -6.67 1.17 6.99
C THR A 163 -6.42 0.37 5.73
N TYR A 164 -6.83 -0.89 5.71
CA TYR A 164 -6.82 -1.74 4.52
C TYR A 164 -8.01 -2.70 4.57
N GLY A 165 -8.36 -3.28 3.45
CA GLY A 165 -9.37 -4.33 3.34
C GLY A 165 -8.73 -5.66 3.64
N LEU A 166 -9.34 -6.47 4.49
CA LEU A 166 -8.86 -7.82 4.78
C LEU A 166 -9.95 -8.82 4.44
N GLY A 167 -9.61 -9.79 3.62
CA GLY A 167 -10.45 -10.92 3.28
C GLY A 167 -9.61 -12.18 3.12
N ALA A 168 -10.27 -13.27 2.75
CA ALA A 168 -9.59 -14.52 2.44
C ALA A 168 -10.30 -15.25 1.32
N ILE A 169 -9.52 -15.96 0.51
CA ILE A 169 -10.02 -16.88 -0.52
C ILE A 169 -9.53 -18.29 -0.29
N THR A 170 -10.23 -19.28 -0.88
CA THR A 170 -9.92 -20.70 -0.77
C THR A 170 -9.99 -21.41 -2.11
N ASP A 171 -9.15 -22.44 -2.30
CA ASP A 171 -9.24 -23.42 -3.40
C ASP A 171 -10.02 -24.68 -2.98
N LYS A 172 -10.79 -24.60 -1.88
CA LYS A 172 -11.47 -25.71 -1.16
C LYS A 172 -10.56 -26.57 -0.29
N THR A 173 -9.23 -26.44 -0.38
CA THR A 173 -8.26 -27.22 0.40
C THR A 173 -7.42 -26.34 1.33
N ARG A 174 -7.03 -25.17 0.83
CA ARG A 174 -6.18 -24.19 1.49
C ARG A 174 -6.80 -22.81 1.41
N LYS A 175 -6.41 -21.95 2.33
CA LYS A 175 -6.82 -20.54 2.33
C LYS A 175 -5.63 -19.60 2.20
N ILE A 176 -5.87 -18.48 1.54
CA ILE A 176 -4.91 -17.39 1.38
C ILE A 176 -5.54 -16.10 1.88
N THR A 177 -4.75 -15.32 2.61
CA THR A 177 -5.14 -13.99 3.08
C THR A 177 -4.97 -12.99 1.95
N VAL A 178 -5.94 -12.10 1.78
CA VAL A 178 -5.89 -11.04 0.78
C VAL A 178 -6.04 -9.70 1.49
N GLN A 179 -5.06 -8.82 1.27
CA GLN A 179 -5.07 -7.45 1.75
C GLN A 179 -5.28 -6.49 0.58
N VAL A 180 -6.16 -5.51 0.75
CA VAL A 180 -6.49 -4.52 -0.27
C VAL A 180 -6.17 -3.14 0.26
N LYS A 181 -5.18 -2.45 -0.31
CA LYS A 181 -4.77 -1.12 0.20
C LYS A 181 -5.90 -0.09 0.08
N GLN A 182 -6.53 0.00 -1.07
CA GLN A 182 -7.69 0.86 -1.33
C GLN A 182 -9.00 0.09 -1.10
N PHE A 183 -9.38 -0.08 0.16
CA PHE A 183 -10.63 -0.75 0.44
C PHE A 183 -11.84 0.15 0.21
N LEU A 184 -12.76 -0.34 -0.62
CA LEU A 184 -14.13 0.12 -0.72
C LEU A 184 -15.03 -1.05 -0.30
N GLU A 185 -16.24 -0.75 0.18
CA GLU A 185 -17.18 -1.79 0.58
C GLU A 185 -17.39 -2.81 -0.55
N SER A 186 -17.11 -4.07 -0.22
CA SER A 186 -17.17 -5.18 -1.17
C SER A 186 -18.61 -5.63 -1.35
N LYS A 187 -19.05 -5.77 -2.60
CA LYS A 187 -20.33 -6.41 -2.96
C LYS A 187 -20.24 -7.94 -3.08
N LEU A 188 -19.04 -8.50 -2.90
CA LEU A 188 -18.79 -9.94 -3.00
C LEU A 188 -19.34 -10.66 -1.76
N GLU A 189 -19.96 -11.81 -2.00
CA GLU A 189 -20.53 -12.68 -0.97
C GLU A 189 -19.64 -13.91 -0.71
N LEU A 190 -19.94 -14.63 0.37
CA LEU A 190 -19.26 -15.89 0.65
C LEU A 190 -19.56 -16.91 -0.44
N GLY A 191 -18.51 -17.47 -1.02
CA GLY A 191 -18.61 -18.52 -2.04
C GLY A 191 -18.47 -18.00 -3.45
N ASP A 192 -18.48 -16.69 -3.64
CA ASP A 192 -18.24 -16.08 -4.94
C ASP A 192 -16.90 -16.54 -5.51
N HIS A 193 -16.93 -16.99 -6.76
CA HIS A 193 -15.73 -17.33 -7.49
C HIS A 193 -15.09 -16.04 -8.01
N VAL A 194 -13.83 -15.79 -7.64
CA VAL A 194 -13.15 -14.52 -7.91
C VAL A 194 -11.79 -14.72 -8.57
N ASN A 195 -11.47 -13.80 -9.47
CA ASN A 195 -10.14 -13.61 -10.03
C ASN A 195 -9.47 -12.44 -9.29
N ILE A 196 -8.36 -12.71 -8.63
CA ILE A 196 -7.58 -11.73 -7.86
C ILE A 196 -6.30 -11.40 -8.61
N ARG A 197 -5.97 -10.12 -8.69
CA ARG A 197 -4.67 -9.63 -9.15
C ARG A 197 -3.96 -8.96 -7.99
N GLY A 198 -2.69 -9.30 -7.77
CA GLY A 198 -1.94 -8.76 -6.66
C GLY A 198 -0.55 -9.36 -6.54
N LEU A 199 0.25 -8.75 -5.68
CA LEU A 199 1.61 -9.21 -5.38
C LEU A 199 1.57 -10.19 -4.20
N VAL A 200 2.34 -11.27 -4.30
CA VAL A 200 2.43 -12.29 -3.25
C VAL A 200 3.53 -11.90 -2.27
N ASP A 201 3.19 -11.76 -0.99
CA ASP A 201 4.11 -11.52 0.12
C ASP A 201 4.30 -12.80 0.96
N GLY A 202 5.53 -13.03 1.42
CA GLY A 202 5.98 -14.28 2.08
C GLY A 202 6.92 -15.18 1.27
N GLN A 203 7.71 -14.61 0.34
CA GLN A 203 8.80 -15.34 -0.34
C GLN A 203 10.17 -15.02 0.24
N ASP A 204 10.96 -16.08 0.31
CA ASP A 204 12.38 -16.11 0.64
C ASP A 204 13.17 -15.02 -0.12
N LYS A 205 14.05 -14.33 0.61
CA LYS A 205 14.62 -12.99 0.30
C LYS A 205 15.55 -12.90 -0.93
N THR A 206 15.46 -13.81 -1.90
CA THR A 206 16.43 -13.92 -3.01
C THR A 206 15.96 -13.34 -4.35
N ARG A 207 14.68 -12.98 -4.50
CA ARG A 207 14.22 -12.13 -5.62
C ARG A 207 13.78 -10.77 -5.07
N LYS A 208 14.76 -9.88 -4.91
CA LYS A 208 14.54 -8.48 -4.51
C LYS A 208 13.70 -7.75 -5.56
N ILE A 209 12.38 -7.76 -5.37
CA ILE A 209 11.54 -6.62 -5.68
C ILE A 209 11.35 -5.92 -4.33
N THR A 210 12.04 -4.80 -4.15
CA THR A 210 12.00 -3.98 -2.94
C THR A 210 10.62 -3.34 -2.82
N VAL A 211 9.66 -4.03 -2.21
CA VAL A 211 8.53 -3.38 -1.52
C VAL A 211 8.87 -3.41 -0.04
N GLN A 212 9.47 -2.32 0.40
CA GLN A 212 9.97 -2.13 1.75
C GLN A 212 8.79 -1.87 2.70
N TYR A 213 8.18 -2.93 3.24
CA TYR A 213 7.46 -2.82 4.51
C TYR A 213 8.42 -3.19 5.64
N LEU A 214 8.55 -2.27 6.59
CA LEU A 214 9.32 -2.44 7.82
C LEU A 214 8.81 -3.68 8.58
N LEU A 215 9.71 -4.65 8.74
CA LEU A 215 9.67 -5.56 9.89
C LEU A 215 9.91 -4.70 11.15
N ILE A 216 8.99 -4.77 12.10
CA ILE A 216 9.27 -4.43 13.50
C ILE A 216 9.46 -5.78 14.21
N ASP A 217 10.61 -5.91 14.86
CA ASP A 217 11.19 -7.12 15.44
C ASP A 217 10.26 -7.90 16.38
N ASP A 218 10.26 -9.23 16.25
CA ASP A 218 10.83 -10.15 17.26
C ASP A 218 10.89 -11.57 16.68
N HIS A 219 11.98 -12.28 16.97
CA HIS A 219 12.26 -13.63 16.51
C HIS A 219 11.12 -14.61 16.81
N PHE A 220 10.50 -15.18 15.76
CA PHE A 220 9.95 -16.54 15.79
C PHE A 220 10.01 -17.11 14.36
N PHE A 221 10.88 -18.10 14.15
CA PHE A 221 10.80 -19.02 13.01
C PHE A 221 9.49 -19.78 13.10
N LEU A 222 8.63 -19.73 12.08
CA LEU A 222 7.54 -20.67 11.77
C LEU A 222 6.93 -20.26 10.43
N ASP A 223 7.02 -21.12 9.41
CA ASP A 223 6.39 -21.10 8.08
C ASP A 223 5.54 -19.85 7.75
N GLU A 224 6.10 -18.91 6.97
CA GLU A 224 5.44 -17.65 6.64
C GLU A 224 4.14 -17.90 5.85
N LEU A 225 3.03 -17.33 6.34
CA LEU A 225 1.73 -17.42 5.70
C LEU A 225 1.70 -16.58 4.43
N ILE A 226 1.25 -17.17 3.32
CA ILE A 226 1.14 -16.46 2.04
C ILE A 226 0.03 -15.41 2.12
N THR A 227 0.36 -14.16 1.78
CA THR A 227 -0.59 -13.04 1.69
C THR A 227 -0.55 -12.41 0.30
N ILE A 228 -1.71 -12.16 -0.31
CA ILE A 228 -1.80 -11.39 -1.55
C ILE A 228 -2.11 -9.93 -1.22
N MET A 229 -1.29 -9.03 -1.73
CA MET A 229 -1.44 -7.59 -1.65
C MET A 229 -2.06 -7.06 -2.95
N CYS A 230 -3.30 -6.60 -2.88
CA CYS A 230 -3.99 -5.91 -3.96
C CYS A 230 -3.89 -4.40 -3.75
N GLU A 231 -3.81 -3.64 -4.84
CA GLU A 231 -3.87 -2.19 -4.74
C GLU A 231 -5.31 -1.76 -4.44
N SER A 232 -6.30 -2.26 -5.19
CA SER A 232 -7.71 -1.84 -5.08
C SER A 232 -8.70 -3.00 -5.10
N MET A 233 -9.93 -2.77 -4.63
CA MET A 233 -11.03 -3.73 -4.79
C MET A 233 -11.32 -4.05 -6.26
N ASN A 234 -10.97 -3.17 -7.20
CA ASN A 234 -11.08 -3.43 -8.64
C ASN A 234 -10.15 -4.56 -9.14
N ASP A 235 -9.14 -4.92 -8.35
CA ASP A 235 -8.23 -6.02 -8.65
C ASP A 235 -8.84 -7.39 -8.29
N ILE A 236 -10.00 -7.40 -7.62
CA ILE A 236 -10.78 -8.60 -7.29
C ILE A 236 -12.06 -8.59 -8.12
N LYS A 237 -12.16 -9.50 -9.09
CA LYS A 237 -13.30 -9.56 -10.02
C LYS A 237 -14.11 -10.83 -9.81
N LEU A 238 -15.42 -10.68 -9.64
CA LEU A 238 -16.36 -11.79 -9.69
C LEU A 238 -16.25 -12.47 -11.05
N ASN A 239 -16.13 -13.79 -11.03
CA ASN A 239 -16.20 -14.62 -12.21
C ASN A 239 -17.60 -15.21 -12.30
N THR A 240 -18.39 -14.72 -13.26
CA THR A 240 -19.79 -15.11 -13.45
C THR A 240 -19.98 -16.42 -14.22
N GLU A 241 -18.89 -17.01 -14.72
CA GLU A 241 -18.93 -18.26 -15.50
C GLU A 241 -18.93 -19.52 -14.62
N GLU A 242 -18.60 -19.38 -13.33
CA GLU A 242 -18.46 -20.48 -12.38
C GLU A 242 -19.47 -20.33 -11.24
N GLU A 243 -20.02 -21.45 -10.77
CA GLU A 243 -21.00 -21.45 -9.68
C GLU A 243 -20.33 -21.13 -8.34
N SER A 244 -21.04 -20.34 -7.52
CA SER A 244 -20.59 -20.04 -6.15
C SER A 244 -20.56 -21.30 -5.29
N LEU A 245 -19.56 -21.40 -4.43
CA LEU A 245 -19.41 -22.54 -3.53
C LEU A 245 -20.51 -22.52 -2.44
N PRO A 246 -21.11 -23.67 -2.09
CA PRO A 246 -22.07 -23.72 -0.99
C PRO A 246 -21.43 -23.34 0.35
N LEU A 247 -22.18 -22.64 1.20
CA LEU A 247 -21.72 -22.19 2.52
C LEU A 247 -21.17 -23.32 3.42
N GLU A 248 -21.69 -24.54 3.28
CA GLU A 248 -21.22 -25.69 4.03
C GLU A 248 -19.78 -26.09 3.67
N GLU A 249 -19.41 -26.02 2.40
CA GLU A 249 -18.07 -26.34 1.92
C GLU A 249 -17.07 -25.25 2.30
N ILE A 250 -17.50 -23.99 2.22
CA ILE A 250 -16.70 -22.83 2.66
C ILE A 250 -16.33 -22.96 4.14
N ARG A 251 -17.28 -23.38 4.98
CA ARG A 251 -17.11 -23.42 6.43
C ARG A 251 -16.22 -24.56 6.92
N ARG A 252 -15.99 -25.60 6.11
CA ARG A 252 -15.12 -26.74 6.47
C ARG A 252 -13.64 -26.37 6.38
N GLY A 253 -12.85 -26.96 7.27
CA GLY A 253 -11.51 -26.47 7.65
C GLY A 253 -10.49 -26.52 6.51
N ASN A 254 -10.00 -25.34 6.11
CA ASN A 254 -8.95 -25.19 5.11
C ASN A 254 -7.68 -24.67 5.78
N ARG A 255 -6.57 -25.41 5.63
CA ARG A 255 -5.28 -25.07 6.23
C ARG A 255 -4.75 -23.79 5.56
N PRO A 256 -4.11 -22.87 6.29
CA PRO A 256 -3.44 -21.74 5.68
C PRO A 256 -2.37 -22.22 4.68
N ALA A 257 -2.29 -21.60 3.50
CA ALA A 257 -1.18 -21.82 2.58
C ALA A 257 0.12 -21.28 3.20
N ARG A 258 1.19 -22.04 3.05
CA ARG A 258 2.54 -21.78 3.57
C ARG A 258 3.55 -22.02 2.45
N CYS A 259 4.62 -21.25 2.45
CA CYS A 259 5.83 -21.55 1.67
C CYS A 259 6.65 -22.65 2.33
#